data_AF-A0A9P1PBP1-F1
#
_entry.id   AF-A0A9P1PBP1-F1
#
_cell.length_a   1.000
_cell.length_b   1.000
_cell.length_c   1.000
_cell.angle_alpha   90.00
_cell.angle_beta   90.00
_cell.angle_gamma   90.00
#
_symmetry.space_group_name_H-M   'P 1'
#
loop_
_entity.id
_entity.type
_entity.pdbx_description
1 polymer ?
#
loop_
_entity_poly.entity_id
_entity_poly.type
_entity_poly.pdbx_seq_one_letter_code
_entity_poly.pdbx_strand_id
1 'polypeptide(L)'
;MATLKKIDIKKGIQFAREVNLFDELNNIYNNLPSGDCTGCGNCCMESVGTNLIEFLNIYNYLENNKVLRDKCLNKVIDYYFLEYIKKSSCPFKDENNKCLIYQVRPLNCRIYGHWTKEDYNLNLSNINNKNNEYSRLIKDEYGFEINEEVVNFKINYCEDFKPENRYLKKSERLEFADSLMILDSKLYSSGVIDIEFKDRGIVEYFIESLLFENVAYNIKINVTKDEMVRNIALKRLKSIIL
;
A
#
# COMPACT_ATOMS: atom_id res chain seq x y z
N MET A 1 -16.62 14.65 0.34
CA MET A 1 -15.84 14.49 -0.90
C MET A 1 -14.51 13.84 -0.51
N ALA A 2 -13.80 13.20 -1.44
CA ALA A 2 -12.56 12.48 -1.16
C ALA A 2 -11.34 13.33 -1.57
N THR A 3 -10.16 13.09 -0.95
CA THR A 3 -8.91 13.77 -1.35
C THR A 3 -8.60 13.45 -2.81
N LEU A 4 -8.65 12.16 -3.19
CA LEU A 4 -8.51 11.71 -4.55
C LEU A 4 -9.88 11.35 -5.12
N LYS A 5 -10.50 12.27 -5.88
CA LYS A 5 -11.89 12.06 -6.31
C LYS A 5 -11.98 10.95 -7.35
N LYS A 6 -13.06 10.16 -7.29
CA LYS A 6 -13.34 9.09 -8.27
C LYS A 6 -13.29 9.57 -9.72
N ILE A 7 -13.72 10.81 -9.99
CA ILE A 7 -13.66 11.40 -11.33
C ILE A 7 -12.21 11.60 -11.80
N ASP A 8 -11.30 12.01 -10.92
CA ASP A 8 -9.89 12.24 -11.24
C ASP A 8 -9.17 10.92 -11.43
N ILE A 9 -9.46 9.90 -10.61
CA ILE A 9 -8.98 8.52 -10.81
C ILE A 9 -9.38 8.00 -12.19
N LYS A 10 -10.65 8.19 -12.59
CA LYS A 10 -11.14 7.76 -13.91
C LYS A 10 -10.44 8.49 -15.05
N LYS A 11 -10.25 9.81 -14.92
CA LYS A 11 -9.47 10.60 -15.89
C LYS A 11 -8.03 10.11 -15.99
N GLY A 12 -7.38 9.83 -14.87
CA GLY A 12 -6.02 9.28 -14.85
C GLY A 12 -5.92 7.91 -15.50
N ILE A 13 -6.87 7.01 -15.25
CA ILE A 13 -6.93 5.70 -15.93
C ILE A 13 -7.12 5.88 -17.44
N GLN A 14 -8.01 6.80 -17.86
CA GLN A 14 -8.23 7.09 -19.26
C GLN A 14 -6.95 7.63 -19.92
N PHE A 15 -6.33 8.64 -19.32
CA PHE A 15 -5.07 9.20 -19.80
C PHE A 15 -3.97 8.14 -19.89
N ALA A 16 -3.81 7.31 -18.85
CA ALA A 16 -2.83 6.23 -18.82
C ALA A 16 -3.04 5.20 -19.95
N ARG A 17 -4.29 4.99 -20.41
CA ARG A 17 -4.57 4.16 -21.59
C ARG A 17 -4.25 4.89 -22.88
N GLU A 18 -4.66 6.15 -23.02
CA GLU A 18 -4.46 6.95 -24.23
C GLU A 18 -2.98 7.12 -24.59
N VAL A 19 -2.11 7.21 -23.58
CA VAL A 19 -0.65 7.35 -23.77
C VAL A 19 0.13 6.09 -23.41
N ASN A 20 -0.54 4.94 -23.29
CA ASN A 20 0.05 3.61 -23.06
C ASN A 20 0.94 3.46 -21.80
N LEU A 21 0.68 4.22 -20.72
CA LEU A 21 1.45 4.11 -19.47
C LEU A 21 1.32 2.75 -18.79
N PHE A 22 0.19 2.06 -18.94
CA PHE A 22 0.05 0.70 -18.39
C PHE A 22 0.93 -0.31 -19.12
N ASP A 23 1.14 -0.13 -20.43
CA ASP A 23 2.06 -0.98 -21.20
C ASP A 23 3.51 -0.66 -20.82
N GLU A 24 3.86 0.61 -20.64
CA GLU A 24 5.17 0.99 -20.09
C GLU A 24 5.41 0.39 -18.69
N LEU A 25 4.42 0.45 -17.80
CA LEU A 25 4.49 -0.17 -16.48
C LEU A 25 4.73 -1.68 -16.57
N ASN A 26 3.98 -2.36 -17.44
CA ASN A 26 4.14 -3.80 -17.66
C ASN A 26 5.51 -4.13 -18.25
N ASN A 27 6.04 -3.30 -19.16
CA ASN A 27 7.39 -3.47 -19.69
C ASN A 27 8.46 -3.35 -18.59
N ILE A 28 8.33 -2.40 -17.67
CA ILE A 28 9.21 -2.30 -16.51
C ILE A 28 9.16 -3.59 -15.69
N TYR A 29 7.96 -4.09 -15.41
CA TYR A 29 7.80 -5.33 -14.62
C TYR A 29 8.29 -6.58 -15.34
N ASN A 30 8.13 -6.67 -16.66
CA ASN A 30 8.64 -7.79 -17.46
C ASN A 30 10.18 -7.83 -17.48
N ASN A 31 10.83 -6.68 -17.25
CA ASN A 31 12.28 -6.57 -17.13
C ASN A 31 12.81 -6.79 -15.71
N LEU A 32 11.93 -6.99 -14.71
CA LEU A 32 12.38 -7.38 -13.38
C LEU A 32 13.00 -8.77 -13.44
N PRO A 33 14.20 -8.99 -12.86
CA PRO A 33 14.76 -10.33 -12.75
C PRO A 33 13.78 -11.28 -12.06
N SER A 34 13.67 -12.49 -12.58
CA SER A 34 12.75 -13.49 -12.04
C SER A 34 13.37 -14.23 -10.86
N GLY A 35 12.52 -14.96 -10.13
CA GLY A 35 12.93 -15.88 -9.08
C GLY A 35 11.76 -16.70 -8.55
N ASP A 36 12.10 -17.81 -7.91
CA ASP A 36 11.15 -18.78 -7.40
C ASP A 36 10.61 -18.31 -6.04
N CYS A 37 9.36 -17.90 -6.04
CA CYS A 37 8.59 -17.61 -4.83
C CYS A 37 7.64 -18.78 -4.54
N THR A 38 7.67 -19.30 -3.32
CA THR A 38 6.77 -20.39 -2.87
C THR A 38 5.30 -19.96 -2.79
N GLY A 39 5.03 -18.65 -2.81
CA GLY A 39 3.67 -18.11 -2.73
C GLY A 39 3.00 -18.39 -1.38
N CYS A 40 3.78 -18.42 -0.30
CA CYS A 40 3.32 -18.68 1.08
C CYS A 40 2.54 -17.52 1.71
N GLY A 41 2.69 -16.29 1.19
CA GLY A 41 1.95 -15.11 1.66
C GLY A 41 2.44 -14.54 3.01
N ASN A 42 3.60 -14.95 3.51
CA ASN A 42 4.18 -14.45 4.76
C ASN A 42 4.63 -12.97 4.67
N CYS A 43 4.99 -12.51 3.48
CA CYS A 43 5.34 -11.10 3.24
C CYS A 43 4.12 -10.17 3.14
N CYS A 44 2.91 -10.71 3.02
CA CYS A 44 1.68 -9.93 2.79
C CYS A 44 1.10 -9.41 4.12
N MET A 45 1.83 -8.52 4.80
CA MET A 45 1.47 -8.01 6.14
C MET A 45 1.45 -6.48 6.26
N GLU A 46 1.98 -5.74 5.29
CA GLU A 46 2.07 -4.27 5.35
C GLU A 46 1.40 -3.59 4.16
N SER A 47 0.96 -2.34 4.36
CA SER A 47 0.73 -1.39 3.25
C SER A 47 2.09 -1.01 2.67
N VAL A 48 2.33 -1.34 1.41
CA VAL A 48 3.60 -1.02 0.75
C VAL A 48 3.50 0.31 0.01
N GLY A 49 4.61 1.06 -0.01
CA GLY A 49 4.74 2.24 -0.87
C GLY A 49 4.34 1.89 -2.30
N THR A 50 3.52 2.75 -2.90
CA THR A 50 2.89 2.51 -4.20
C THR A 50 2.95 3.79 -5.02
N ASN A 51 3.31 3.69 -6.29
CA ASN A 51 3.28 4.82 -7.21
C ASN A 51 1.86 5.09 -7.71
N LEU A 52 1.57 6.31 -8.16
CA LEU A 52 0.23 6.68 -8.63
C LEU A 52 -0.20 5.80 -9.80
N ILE A 53 0.68 5.54 -10.77
CA ILE A 53 0.40 4.66 -11.91
C ILE A 53 0.04 3.23 -11.47
N GLU A 54 0.68 2.71 -10.42
CA GLU A 54 0.39 1.40 -9.86
C GLU A 54 -0.98 1.40 -9.19
N PHE A 55 -1.30 2.43 -8.40
CA PHE A 55 -2.62 2.59 -7.81
C PHE A 55 -3.72 2.65 -8.87
N LEU A 56 -3.53 3.43 -9.95
CA LEU A 56 -4.49 3.50 -11.04
C LEU A 56 -4.69 2.13 -11.70
N ASN A 57 -3.62 1.35 -11.89
CA ASN A 57 -3.69 0.01 -12.45
C ASN A 57 -4.48 -0.95 -11.52
N ILE A 58 -4.20 -0.92 -10.21
CA ILE A 58 -4.90 -1.73 -9.20
C ILE A 58 -6.37 -1.33 -9.10
N TYR A 59 -6.67 -0.03 -9.09
CA TYR A 59 -8.03 0.48 -9.05
C TYR A 59 -8.82 0.03 -10.29
N ASN A 60 -8.22 0.16 -11.47
CA ASN A 60 -8.80 -0.31 -12.73
C ASN A 60 -9.09 -1.83 -12.71
N TYR A 61 -8.14 -2.63 -12.19
CA TYR A 61 -8.32 -4.07 -12.04
C TYR A 61 -9.51 -4.43 -11.13
N LEU A 62 -9.66 -3.72 -10.00
CA LEU A 62 -10.75 -3.95 -9.04
C LEU A 62 -12.12 -3.43 -9.53
N GLU A 63 -12.19 -2.31 -10.26
CA GLU A 63 -13.47 -1.81 -10.82
C GLU A 63 -14.14 -2.85 -11.73
N ASN A 64 -13.36 -3.70 -12.41
CA ASN A 64 -13.88 -4.76 -13.28
C ASN A 64 -14.43 -5.98 -12.51
N ASN A 65 -14.27 -6.04 -11.19
CA ASN A 65 -14.79 -7.12 -10.35
C ASN A 65 -15.35 -6.56 -9.02
N LYS A 66 -16.64 -6.23 -9.03
CA LYS A 66 -17.33 -5.62 -7.88
C LYS A 66 -17.20 -6.45 -6.60
N VAL A 67 -17.41 -7.77 -6.67
CA VAL A 67 -17.33 -8.65 -5.48
C VAL A 67 -15.93 -8.60 -4.87
N LEU A 68 -14.89 -8.68 -5.70
CA LEU A 68 -13.51 -8.57 -5.27
C LEU A 68 -13.20 -7.20 -4.68
N ARG A 69 -13.64 -6.13 -5.34
CA ARG A 69 -13.48 -4.76 -4.89
C ARG A 69 -14.09 -4.55 -3.52
N ASP A 70 -15.34 -4.93 -3.31
CA ASP A 70 -16.04 -4.70 -2.05
C ASP A 70 -15.38 -5.50 -0.91
N LYS A 71 -14.93 -6.74 -1.20
CA LYS A 71 -14.12 -7.54 -0.25
C LYS A 71 -12.81 -6.84 0.13
N CYS A 72 -12.05 -6.34 -0.83
CA CYS A 72 -10.79 -5.64 -0.58
C CYS A 72 -11.01 -4.33 0.18
N LEU A 73 -11.99 -3.51 -0.22
CA LEU A 73 -12.29 -2.23 0.42
C LEU A 73 -12.74 -2.39 1.87
N ASN A 74 -13.54 -3.42 2.17
CA ASN A 74 -13.89 -3.75 3.56
C ASN A 74 -12.64 -4.01 4.42
N LYS A 75 -11.66 -4.76 3.90
CA LYS A 75 -10.39 -5.02 4.58
C LYS A 75 -9.50 -3.78 4.65
N VAL A 76 -9.50 -2.91 3.64
CA VAL A 76 -8.75 -1.64 3.64
C VAL A 76 -9.23 -0.71 4.75
N ILE A 77 -10.56 -0.58 4.92
CA ILE A 77 -11.17 0.22 5.99
C ILE A 77 -10.69 -0.31 7.35
N ASP A 78 -10.84 -1.62 7.60
CA ASP A 78 -10.40 -2.21 8.87
C ASP A 78 -8.90 -2.04 9.11
N TYR A 79 -8.08 -2.26 8.08
CA TYR A 79 -6.63 -2.13 8.18
C TYR A 79 -6.23 -0.71 8.60
N TYR A 80 -6.71 0.31 7.88
CA TYR A 80 -6.32 1.70 8.13
C TYR A 80 -6.78 2.20 9.49
N PHE A 81 -8.05 1.97 9.84
CA PHE A 81 -8.64 2.52 11.05
C PHE A 81 -8.25 1.76 12.32
N LEU A 82 -7.81 0.50 12.21
CA LEU A 82 -7.39 -0.31 13.36
C LEU A 82 -5.87 -0.43 13.47
N GLU A 83 -5.11 0.25 12.61
CA GLU A 83 -3.65 0.10 12.51
C GLU A 83 -2.93 0.33 13.83
N TYR A 84 -3.39 1.27 14.67
CA TYR A 84 -2.76 1.54 15.97
C TYR A 84 -3.15 0.57 17.09
N ILE A 85 -4.17 -0.25 16.85
CA ILE A 85 -4.77 -1.13 17.87
C ILE A 85 -4.28 -2.56 17.69
N LYS A 86 -4.18 -3.04 16.44
CA LYS A 86 -3.82 -4.42 16.15
C LYS A 86 -3.11 -4.55 14.82
N LYS A 87 -2.16 -5.47 14.76
CA LYS A 87 -1.53 -5.83 13.49
C LYS A 87 -2.49 -6.66 12.64
N SER A 88 -2.70 -6.22 11.41
CA SER A 88 -3.53 -6.91 10.41
C SER A 88 -2.67 -7.35 9.22
N SER A 89 -3.10 -8.42 8.55
CA SER A 89 -2.48 -8.82 7.27
C SER A 89 -2.85 -7.83 6.16
N CYS A 90 -2.12 -7.89 5.04
CA CYS A 90 -2.40 -7.06 3.87
C CYS A 90 -3.88 -7.18 3.44
N PRO A 91 -4.59 -6.07 3.16
CA PRO A 91 -6.01 -6.11 2.78
C PRO A 91 -6.31 -6.93 1.52
N PHE A 92 -5.29 -7.15 0.68
CA PHE A 92 -5.40 -7.92 -0.55
C PHE A 92 -5.01 -9.38 -0.39
N LYS A 93 -4.80 -9.86 0.84
CA LYS A 93 -4.56 -11.28 1.15
C LYS A 93 -5.89 -12.01 1.35
N ASP A 94 -6.05 -13.17 0.73
CA ASP A 94 -7.21 -14.05 0.92
C ASP A 94 -7.04 -15.06 2.06
N GLU A 95 -8.07 -15.87 2.30
CA GLU A 95 -8.08 -16.90 3.36
C GLU A 95 -7.06 -18.02 3.11
N ASN A 96 -6.62 -18.20 1.86
CA ASN A 96 -5.68 -19.24 1.43
C ASN A 96 -4.23 -18.71 1.32
N ASN A 97 -3.94 -17.56 1.93
CA ASN A 97 -2.66 -16.86 1.86
C ASN A 97 -2.23 -16.42 0.43
N LYS A 98 -3.18 -16.23 -0.48
CA LYS A 98 -2.93 -15.73 -1.85
C LYS A 98 -3.27 -14.26 -1.98
N CYS A 99 -2.58 -13.58 -2.90
CA CYS A 99 -2.82 -12.18 -3.20
C CYS A 99 -3.95 -12.04 -4.23
N LEU A 100 -4.99 -11.32 -3.84
CA LEU A 100 -6.18 -11.01 -4.64
C LEU A 100 -5.89 -10.12 -5.84
N ILE A 101 -4.79 -9.35 -5.79
CA ILE A 101 -4.34 -8.44 -6.85
C ILE A 101 -2.99 -8.87 -7.41
N TYR A 102 -2.65 -10.17 -7.36
CA TYR A 102 -1.31 -10.66 -7.69
C TYR A 102 -0.77 -10.14 -9.03
N GLN A 103 -1.61 -10.08 -10.06
CA GLN A 103 -1.22 -9.63 -11.42
C GLN A 103 -0.83 -8.15 -11.48
N VAL A 104 -1.47 -7.31 -10.66
CA VAL A 104 -1.27 -5.86 -10.63
C VAL A 104 -0.60 -5.39 -9.34
N ARG A 105 0.07 -6.30 -8.61
CA ARG A 105 0.74 -5.98 -7.35
C ARG A 105 1.83 -4.92 -7.53
N PRO A 106 2.06 -4.03 -6.55
CA PRO A 106 3.09 -2.99 -6.62
C PRO A 106 4.52 -3.55 -6.71
N LEU A 107 5.46 -2.71 -7.15
CA LEU A 107 6.88 -2.99 -7.30
C LEU A 107 7.47 -3.54 -6.02
N ASN A 108 7.17 -2.91 -4.88
CA ASN A 108 7.66 -3.35 -3.56
C ASN A 108 7.28 -4.80 -3.24
N CYS A 109 6.09 -5.26 -3.66
CA CYS A 109 5.70 -6.66 -3.51
C CYS A 109 6.41 -7.59 -4.50
N ARG A 110 6.78 -7.10 -5.70
CA ARG A 110 7.49 -7.87 -6.73
C ARG A 110 8.96 -8.10 -6.34
N ILE A 111 9.61 -7.08 -5.79
CA ILE A 111 11.05 -7.11 -5.49
C ILE A 111 11.37 -7.58 -4.07
N TYR A 112 10.37 -7.86 -3.22
CA TYR A 112 10.59 -8.22 -1.82
C TYR A 112 11.56 -9.40 -1.64
N GLY A 113 11.42 -10.46 -2.44
CA GLY A 113 12.31 -11.62 -2.39
C GLY A 113 13.75 -11.33 -2.84
N HIS A 114 13.96 -10.28 -3.63
CA HIS A 114 15.28 -9.95 -4.18
C HIS A 114 16.20 -9.16 -3.24
N TRP A 115 15.76 -8.86 -2.02
CA TRP A 115 16.63 -8.21 -1.03
C TRP A 115 17.74 -9.16 -0.62
N THR A 116 18.96 -8.64 -0.45
CA THR A 116 19.99 -9.36 0.29
C THR A 116 19.68 -9.30 1.79
N LYS A 117 20.19 -10.26 2.55
CA LYS A 117 19.99 -10.31 4.01
C LYS A 117 20.61 -9.10 4.70
N GLU A 118 21.74 -8.63 4.20
CA GLU A 118 22.43 -7.43 4.70
C GLU A 118 21.58 -6.16 4.48
N ASP A 119 21.10 -5.94 3.25
CA ASP A 119 20.25 -4.79 2.92
C ASP A 119 18.94 -4.81 3.71
N TYR A 120 18.35 -6.01 3.85
CA TYR A 120 17.13 -6.20 4.64
C TYR A 120 17.35 -5.81 6.10
N ASN A 121 18.43 -6.28 6.74
CA ASN A 121 18.71 -5.99 8.15
C ASN A 121 18.97 -4.50 8.39
N LEU A 122 19.70 -3.85 7.47
CA LEU A 122 19.94 -2.40 7.53
C LEU A 122 18.62 -1.63 7.46
N ASN A 123 17.73 -2.01 6.54
CA ASN A 123 16.43 -1.38 6.39
C ASN A 123 15.51 -1.65 7.60
N LEU A 124 15.51 -2.86 8.14
CA LEU A 124 14.73 -3.21 9.33
C LEU A 124 15.12 -2.36 10.53
N SER A 125 16.42 -2.15 10.76
CA SER A 125 16.91 -1.26 11.84
C SER A 125 16.39 0.17 11.68
N ASN A 126 16.44 0.71 10.46
CA ASN A 126 15.92 2.05 10.17
C ASN A 126 14.41 2.16 10.39
N ILE A 127 13.64 1.15 9.97
CA ILE A 127 12.19 1.10 10.17
C ILE A 127 11.86 1.05 11.66
N ASN A 128 12.54 0.20 12.44
CA ASN A 128 12.31 0.10 13.88
C ASN A 128 12.54 1.43 14.59
N ASN A 129 13.59 2.17 14.22
CA ASN A 129 13.86 3.49 14.80
C ASN A 129 12.73 4.48 14.47
N LYS A 130 12.28 4.52 13.21
CA LYS A 130 11.17 5.38 12.78
C LYS A 130 9.85 5.03 13.46
N ASN A 131 9.54 3.74 13.60
CA ASN A 131 8.32 3.29 14.29
C ASN A 131 8.31 3.71 15.76
N ASN A 132 9.45 3.58 16.44
CA ASN A 132 9.60 4.01 17.84
C ASN A 132 9.48 5.52 17.99
N GLU A 133 10.10 6.29 17.10
CA GLU A 133 9.96 7.75 17.05
C GLU A 133 8.50 8.16 16.82
N TYR A 134 7.85 7.57 15.82
CA TYR A 134 6.45 7.83 15.51
C TYR A 134 5.51 7.48 16.67
N SER A 135 5.74 6.35 17.35
CA SER A 135 4.96 5.96 18.52
C SER A 135 5.07 6.98 19.66
N ARG A 136 6.24 7.60 19.86
CA ARG A 136 6.41 8.68 20.85
C ARG A 136 5.64 9.92 20.45
N LEU A 137 5.76 10.34 19.19
CA LEU A 137 5.03 11.51 18.66
C LEU A 137 3.52 11.33 18.82
N ILE A 138 2.98 10.16 18.49
CA ILE A 138 1.55 9.87 18.65
C ILE A 138 1.12 9.93 20.13
N LYS A 139 1.94 9.41 21.04
CA LYS A 139 1.68 9.50 22.48
C LYS A 139 1.66 10.95 22.96
N ASP A 140 2.65 11.74 22.55
CA ASP A 140 2.80 13.14 22.97
C ASP A 140 1.68 14.03 22.41
N GLU A 141 1.29 13.82 21.16
CA GLU A 141 0.29 14.63 20.46
C GLU A 141 -1.15 14.23 20.82
N TYR A 142 -1.43 12.94 20.95
CA TYR A 142 -2.80 12.44 21.09
C TYR A 142 -3.10 11.78 22.45
N GLY A 143 -2.11 11.51 23.29
CA GLY A 143 -2.30 10.98 24.64
C GLY A 143 -2.70 9.50 24.71
N PHE A 144 -2.46 8.71 23.65
CA PHE A 144 -2.62 7.26 23.67
C PHE A 144 -1.37 6.57 23.12
N GLU A 145 -1.15 5.33 23.53
CA GLU A 145 -0.04 4.50 23.04
C GLU A 145 -0.50 3.61 21.89
N ILE A 146 0.32 3.52 20.84
CA ILE A 146 0.14 2.52 19.80
C ILE A 146 0.46 1.15 20.41
N ASN A 147 -0.31 0.13 20.05
CA ASN A 147 -0.07 -1.24 20.50
C ASN A 147 1.39 -1.68 20.21
N GLU A 148 2.09 -2.20 21.22
CA GLU A 148 3.49 -2.64 21.11
C GLU A 148 3.71 -3.70 20.02
N GLU A 149 2.74 -4.59 19.80
CA GLU A 149 2.81 -5.59 18.73
C GLU A 149 2.83 -4.94 17.35
N VAL A 150 2.15 -3.79 17.18
CA VAL A 150 2.16 -3.02 15.94
C VAL A 150 3.51 -2.32 15.77
N VAL A 151 3.97 -1.61 16.81
CA VAL A 151 5.22 -0.82 16.77
C VAL A 151 6.43 -1.71 16.45
N ASN A 152 6.48 -2.89 17.07
CA ASN A 152 7.59 -3.84 16.96
C ASN A 152 7.39 -4.91 15.88
N PHE A 153 6.30 -4.84 15.11
CA PHE A 153 6.07 -5.82 14.06
C PHE A 153 7.15 -5.76 12.99
N LYS A 154 7.55 -6.94 12.51
CA LYS A 154 8.45 -7.07 11.36
C LYS A 154 8.00 -8.17 10.43
N ILE A 155 8.13 -7.91 9.13
CA ILE A 155 8.10 -8.97 8.13
C ILE A 155 9.50 -9.59 8.09
N ASN A 156 9.62 -10.87 8.47
CA ASN A 156 10.90 -11.59 8.45
C ASN A 156 11.48 -11.68 7.02
N TYR A 157 12.81 -11.63 6.92
CA TYR A 157 13.53 -11.89 5.67
C TYR A 157 13.05 -13.19 5.01
N CYS A 158 12.89 -13.18 3.69
CA CYS A 158 12.44 -14.35 2.95
C CYS A 158 13.60 -15.31 2.70
N GLU A 159 13.71 -16.35 3.51
CA GLU A 159 14.72 -17.41 3.35
C GLU A 159 14.39 -18.39 2.20
N ASP A 160 13.12 -18.42 1.75
CA ASP A 160 12.64 -19.40 0.76
C ASP A 160 12.76 -18.91 -0.69
N PHE A 161 12.88 -17.60 -0.91
CA PHE A 161 12.94 -17.04 -2.26
C PHE A 161 14.29 -17.35 -2.91
N LYS A 162 14.25 -17.86 -4.14
CA LYS A 162 15.46 -18.17 -4.90
C LYS A 162 15.52 -17.33 -6.17
N PRO A 163 16.41 -16.32 -6.27
CA PRO A 163 16.55 -15.58 -7.52
C PRO A 163 17.04 -16.51 -8.63
N GLU A 164 16.58 -16.30 -9.86
CA GLU A 164 16.99 -17.12 -11.02
C GLU A 164 18.51 -17.03 -11.26
N ASN A 165 19.06 -15.82 -11.16
CA ASN A 165 20.49 -15.56 -11.37
C ASN A 165 21.17 -15.07 -10.08
N ARG A 166 20.70 -13.95 -9.52
CA ARG A 166 21.23 -13.34 -8.30
C ARG A 166 20.22 -12.39 -7.66
N TYR A 167 20.44 -12.06 -6.39
CA TYR A 167 19.72 -10.99 -5.70
C TYR A 167 19.97 -9.63 -6.38
N LEU A 168 18.98 -8.74 -6.28
CA LEU A 168 19.09 -7.39 -6.80
C LEU A 168 19.92 -6.53 -5.84
N LYS A 169 20.88 -5.80 -6.38
CA LYS A 169 21.59 -4.77 -5.63
C LYS A 169 20.62 -3.64 -5.28
N LYS A 170 20.92 -2.90 -4.22
CA LYS A 170 20.17 -1.69 -3.85
C LYS A 170 20.03 -0.70 -5.01
N SER A 171 21.06 -0.48 -5.81
CA SER A 171 21.01 0.43 -6.97
C SER A 171 19.99 -0.01 -8.01
N GLU A 172 19.95 -1.29 -8.35
CA GLU A 172 19.00 -1.84 -9.32
C GLU A 172 17.55 -1.71 -8.83
N ARG A 173 17.32 -1.98 -7.53
CA ARG A 173 15.99 -1.76 -6.92
C ARG A 173 15.55 -0.30 -7.00
N LEU A 174 16.49 0.64 -6.83
CA LEU A 174 16.23 2.07 -6.96
C LEU A 174 15.97 2.48 -8.42
N GLU A 175 16.70 1.93 -9.39
CA GLU A 175 16.47 2.18 -10.82
C GLU A 175 15.04 1.81 -11.25
N PHE A 176 14.49 0.72 -10.73
CA PHE A 176 13.08 0.37 -10.96
C PHE A 176 12.13 1.38 -10.31
N ALA A 177 12.40 1.83 -9.08
CA ALA A 177 11.60 2.85 -8.42
C ALA A 177 11.64 4.18 -9.17
N ASP A 178 12.81 4.60 -9.66
CA ASP A 178 13.00 5.79 -10.48
C ASP A 178 12.23 5.68 -11.81
N SER A 179 12.20 4.49 -12.43
CA SER A 179 11.42 4.24 -13.65
C SER A 179 9.92 4.41 -13.42
N LEU A 180 9.40 3.99 -12.27
CA LEU A 180 8.00 4.23 -11.88
C LEU A 180 7.75 5.72 -11.60
N MET A 181 8.71 6.41 -11.00
CA MET A 181 8.63 7.85 -10.75
C MET A 181 8.52 8.65 -12.06
N ILE A 182 9.21 8.20 -13.12
CA ILE A 182 9.08 8.79 -14.46
C ILE A 182 7.65 8.64 -14.98
N LEU A 183 7.02 7.46 -14.81
CA LEU A 183 5.61 7.27 -15.21
C LEU A 183 4.67 8.19 -14.42
N ASP A 184 4.87 8.29 -13.12
CA ASP A 184 4.11 9.19 -12.25
C ASP A 184 4.28 10.65 -12.67
N SER A 185 5.49 11.08 -13.05
CA SER A 185 5.74 12.45 -13.53
C SER A 185 4.89 12.82 -14.76
N LYS A 186 4.61 11.85 -15.65
CA LYS A 186 3.74 12.05 -16.82
C LYS A 186 2.28 12.25 -16.38
N LEU A 187 1.83 11.56 -15.33
CA LEU A 187 0.50 11.77 -14.75
C LEU A 187 0.38 13.14 -14.09
N TYR A 188 1.34 13.52 -13.24
CA TYR A 188 1.32 14.81 -12.54
C TYR A 188 1.41 15.99 -13.53
N SER A 189 2.31 15.93 -14.52
CA SER A 189 2.47 17.00 -15.50
C SER A 189 1.29 17.15 -16.47
N SER A 190 0.47 16.12 -16.65
CA SER A 190 -0.72 16.19 -17.52
C SER A 190 -1.85 17.05 -16.94
N GLY A 191 -1.86 17.28 -15.62
CA GLY A 191 -2.95 17.99 -14.93
C GLY A 191 -4.28 17.22 -14.86
N VAL A 192 -4.33 15.95 -15.26
CA VAL A 192 -5.56 15.12 -15.24
C VAL A 192 -5.95 14.68 -13.82
N ILE A 193 -4.96 14.58 -12.93
CA ILE A 193 -5.12 14.32 -11.51
C ILE A 193 -4.41 15.44 -10.75
N ASP A 194 -5.17 16.14 -9.93
CA ASP A 194 -4.67 17.16 -9.01
C ASP A 194 -4.57 16.55 -7.60
N ILE A 195 -3.41 15.98 -7.31
CA ILE A 195 -3.09 15.40 -6.00
C ILE A 195 -1.65 15.77 -5.64
N GLU A 196 -1.41 16.08 -4.36
CA GLU A 196 -0.06 16.37 -3.86
C GLU A 196 0.89 15.19 -4.06
N PHE A 197 2.10 15.48 -4.50
CA PHE A 197 3.17 14.50 -4.56
C PHE A 197 3.68 14.21 -3.13
N LYS A 198 3.43 12.99 -2.64
CA LYS A 198 3.94 12.49 -1.35
C LYS A 198 4.00 10.96 -1.39
N ASP A 199 4.81 10.40 -0.50
CA ASP A 199 4.88 8.95 -0.28
C ASP A 199 3.54 8.44 0.26
N ARG A 200 2.95 7.48 -0.45
CA ARG A 200 1.69 6.82 -0.06
C ARG A 200 1.84 5.32 -0.19
N GLY A 201 1.27 4.60 0.76
CA GLY A 201 1.02 3.18 0.59
C GLY A 201 -0.26 2.91 -0.19
N ILE A 202 -0.43 1.65 -0.59
CA ILE A 202 -1.63 1.22 -1.32
C ILE A 202 -2.92 1.46 -0.52
N VAL A 203 -2.88 1.26 0.80
CA VAL A 203 -4.04 1.46 1.69
C VAL A 203 -4.43 2.93 1.73
N GLU A 204 -3.44 3.81 1.85
CA GLU A 204 -3.61 5.26 1.93
C GLU A 204 -4.30 5.80 0.66
N TYR A 205 -3.89 5.35 -0.53
CA TYR A 205 -4.58 5.74 -1.77
C TYR A 205 -6.05 5.35 -1.77
N PHE A 206 -6.39 4.14 -1.32
CA PHE A 206 -7.78 3.73 -1.25
C PHE A 206 -8.55 4.56 -0.22
N ILE A 207 -7.98 4.84 0.95
CA ILE A 207 -8.62 5.69 1.95
C ILE A 207 -8.82 7.12 1.43
N GLU A 208 -7.82 7.71 0.79
CA GLU A 208 -7.90 9.02 0.14
C GLU A 208 -8.89 9.04 -1.04
N SER A 209 -9.18 7.89 -1.65
CA SER A 209 -10.22 7.76 -2.69
C SER A 209 -11.65 7.72 -2.13
N LEU A 210 -11.79 7.44 -0.83
CA LEU A 210 -13.07 7.29 -0.13
C LEU A 210 -13.40 8.52 0.73
N LEU A 211 -12.39 9.11 1.37
CA LEU A 211 -12.52 10.16 2.37
C LEU A 211 -11.50 11.27 2.12
N PHE A 212 -11.74 12.45 2.69
CA PHE A 212 -10.69 13.45 2.83
C PHE A 212 -9.66 12.96 3.85
N GLU A 213 -8.39 13.21 3.58
CA GLU A 213 -7.26 12.77 4.40
C GLU A 213 -7.39 13.19 5.87
N ASN A 214 -7.64 14.48 6.12
CA ASN A 214 -7.83 15.00 7.47
C ASN A 214 -9.04 14.35 8.19
N VAL A 215 -10.12 14.06 7.46
CA VAL A 215 -11.30 13.38 8.00
C VAL A 215 -10.96 11.94 8.35
N ALA A 216 -10.30 11.20 7.45
CA ALA A 216 -9.88 9.83 7.69
C ALA A 216 -8.92 9.75 8.90
N TYR A 217 -7.95 10.64 8.96
CA TYR A 217 -7.00 10.70 10.06
C TYR A 217 -7.68 11.03 11.40
N ASN A 218 -8.57 12.03 11.44
CA ASN A 218 -9.34 12.36 12.65
C ASN A 218 -10.21 11.19 13.12
N ILE A 219 -10.82 10.45 12.19
CA ILE A 219 -11.57 9.24 12.56
C ILE A 219 -10.60 8.19 13.14
N LYS A 220 -9.44 7.94 12.51
CA LYS A 220 -8.41 7.00 12.99
C LYS A 220 -7.98 7.29 14.44
N ILE A 221 -7.76 8.56 14.77
CA ILE A 221 -7.43 8.97 16.14
C ILE A 221 -8.58 8.65 17.11
N ASN A 222 -9.81 9.02 16.77
CA ASN A 222 -10.97 8.80 17.66
C ASN A 222 -11.30 7.31 17.88
N VAL A 223 -11.26 6.51 16.81
CA VAL A 223 -11.50 5.06 16.93
C VAL A 223 -10.38 4.34 17.69
N THR A 224 -9.17 4.90 17.71
CA THR A 224 -8.08 4.36 18.52
C THR A 224 -8.35 4.57 20.01
N LYS A 225 -8.76 5.78 20.40
CA LYS A 225 -8.98 6.18 21.80
C LYS A 225 -10.17 5.51 22.48
N ASP A 226 -11.26 5.26 21.76
CA ASP A 226 -12.53 4.83 22.35
C ASP A 226 -13.13 3.64 21.58
N GLU A 227 -13.31 2.51 22.27
CA GLU A 227 -13.84 1.27 21.71
C GLU A 227 -15.33 1.38 21.31
N MET A 228 -16.14 2.13 22.06
CA MET A 228 -17.55 2.34 21.73
C MET A 228 -17.66 3.18 20.45
N VAL A 229 -16.88 4.26 20.36
CA VAL A 229 -16.80 5.11 19.15
C VAL A 229 -16.30 4.29 17.97
N ARG A 230 -15.26 3.47 18.15
CA ARG A 230 -14.71 2.57 17.13
C ARG A 230 -15.77 1.70 16.49
N ASN A 231 -16.53 0.96 17.29
CA ASN A 231 -17.54 0.03 16.79
C ASN A 231 -18.64 0.75 16.00
N ILE A 232 -19.09 1.91 16.49
CA ILE A 232 -20.12 2.71 15.82
C ILE A 232 -19.58 3.34 14.53
N ALA A 233 -18.39 3.94 14.58
CA ALA A 233 -17.77 4.63 13.46
C ALA A 233 -17.48 3.67 12.31
N LEU A 234 -16.86 2.51 12.58
CA LEU A 234 -16.57 1.52 11.55
C LEU A 234 -17.82 0.95 10.92
N LYS A 235 -18.86 0.64 11.71
CA LYS A 235 -20.15 0.17 11.19
C LYS A 235 -20.78 1.21 10.25
N ARG A 236 -20.79 2.48 10.65
CA ARG A 236 -21.33 3.59 9.85
C ARG A 236 -20.52 3.82 8.58
N LEU A 237 -19.19 3.89 8.69
CA LEU A 237 -18.31 4.07 7.53
C LEU A 237 -18.54 3.00 6.48
N LYS A 238 -18.55 1.72 6.89
CA LYS A 238 -18.79 0.62 5.98
C LYS A 238 -20.15 0.71 5.30
N SER A 239 -21.21 1.08 6.03
CA SER A 239 -22.55 1.25 5.43
C SER A 239 -22.68 2.40 4.44
N ILE A 240 -21.79 3.39 4.49
CA ILE A 240 -21.80 4.55 3.58
C ILE A 240 -20.92 4.28 2.35
N ILE A 241 -19.82 3.55 2.54
CA ILE A 241 -18.75 3.39 1.55
C ILE A 241 -18.94 2.13 0.68
N LEU A 242 -19.42 1.02 1.26
CA LEU A 242 -19.59 -0.29 0.62
C LEU A 242 -21.06 -0.50 0.24
#